data_AF-A0A919IBG2-F1
#
_entry.id   AF-A0A919IBG2-F1
#
_cell.length_a   1.000
_cell.length_b   1.000
_cell.length_c   1.000
_cell.angle_alpha   90.00
_cell.angle_beta   90.00
_cell.angle_gamma   90.00
#
_symmetry.space_group_name_H-M   'P 1'
#
loop_
_entity.id
_entity.type
_entity.pdbx_description
1 polymer ?
#
loop_
_entity_poly.entity_id
_entity_poly.type
_entity_poly.pdbx_seq_one_letter_code
_entity_poly.pdbx_strand_id
1 'polypeptide(L)'
;MKRLHSILITLAFGCVFIINVRAVKSSPPANDYANLQVLPKDISTKELQRIMVDEFQDGLGVGCGYCHATKKGTILLDYASDEKPEKEITRKMMRMTMDINKTHFGLEKVETVSSLMPVTCSTCHRGKAHPENE
;
A
#
# COMPACT_ATOMS: atom_id res chain seq x y z
N MET A 1 62.30 34.54 4.90
CA MET A 1 61.05 35.10 5.45
C MET A 1 60.01 35.59 4.42
N LYS A 2 60.21 35.44 3.10
CA LYS A 2 59.22 35.86 2.08
C LYS A 2 58.43 34.72 1.41
N ARG A 3 58.72 33.45 1.73
CA ARG A 3 58.04 32.27 1.15
C ARG A 3 57.02 31.59 2.09
N LEU A 4 56.94 32.02 3.35
CA LEU A 4 56.00 31.47 4.33
C LEU A 4 54.64 32.21 4.35
N HIS A 5 54.60 33.45 3.85
CA HIS A 5 53.38 34.28 3.83
C HIS A 5 52.45 33.96 2.64
N SER A 6 52.97 33.43 1.53
CA SER A 6 52.14 33.06 0.36
C SER A 6 51.33 31.78 0.55
N ILE A 7 51.68 30.94 1.53
CA ILE A 7 50.97 29.68 1.80
C ILE A 7 49.79 29.91 2.77
N LEU A 8 49.81 30.99 3.56
CA LEU A 8 48.69 31.31 4.47
C LEU A 8 47.48 31.94 3.77
N ILE A 9 47.60 32.45 2.54
CA ILE A 9 46.51 33.15 1.85
C ILE A 9 45.68 32.21 0.95
N THR A 10 46.18 31.02 0.61
CA THR A 10 45.41 30.02 -0.17
C THR A 10 44.55 29.09 0.68
N LEU A 11 44.63 29.15 2.01
CA LEU A 11 43.78 28.36 2.93
C LEU A 11 42.51 29.10 3.40
N ALA A 12 42.29 30.35 2.95
CA ALA A 12 41.17 31.19 3.38
C ALA A 12 39.95 31.19 2.43
N PHE A 13 40.02 30.52 1.27
CA PHE A 13 38.88 30.40 0.33
C PHE A 13 38.23 29.01 0.32
N GLY A 14 38.55 28.17 1.30
CA GLY A 14 37.90 26.89 1.54
C GLY A 14 36.76 26.96 2.55
N CYS A 15 36.10 28.12 2.71
CA CYS A 15 34.89 28.22 3.55
C CYS A 15 33.72 27.54 2.83
N VAL A 16 33.67 26.21 2.96
CA VAL A 16 32.51 25.53 3.55
C VAL A 16 31.16 26.07 3.07
N PHE A 17 30.84 25.84 1.79
CA PHE A 17 29.45 25.77 1.35
C PHE A 17 28.88 24.44 1.85
N ILE A 18 28.50 24.38 3.14
CA ILE A 18 27.61 23.32 3.63
C ILE A 18 26.24 23.65 3.06
N ILE A 19 25.97 23.10 1.87
CA ILE A 19 24.65 23.10 1.26
C ILE A 19 23.77 22.28 2.21
N ASN A 20 22.97 22.96 3.02
CA ASN A 20 21.91 22.34 3.81
C ASN A 20 20.81 21.89 2.84
N VAL A 21 21.02 20.77 2.17
CA VAL A 21 19.97 20.09 1.40
C VAL A 21 18.96 19.56 2.42
N ARG A 22 17.93 20.35 2.70
CA ARG A 22 16.71 19.80 3.31
C ARG A 22 16.14 18.82 2.30
N ALA A 23 16.18 17.53 2.62
CA ALA A 23 15.46 16.52 1.88
C ALA A 23 13.97 16.88 1.94
N VAL A 24 13.48 17.56 0.90
CA VAL A 24 12.04 17.62 0.62
C VAL A 24 11.64 16.18 0.35
N LYS A 25 10.94 15.58 1.30
CA LYS A 25 10.30 14.28 1.11
C LYS A 25 9.20 14.51 0.06
N SER A 26 9.54 14.37 -1.21
CA SER A 26 8.55 14.39 -2.28
C SER A 26 7.63 13.19 -2.05
N SER A 27 6.43 13.46 -1.57
CA SER A 27 5.39 12.44 -1.56
C SER A 27 5.07 12.12 -3.03
N PRO A 28 4.97 10.84 -3.41
CA PRO A 28 4.53 10.48 -4.74
C PRO A 28 3.20 11.20 -5.05
N PRO A 29 2.91 11.55 -6.32
CA PRO A 29 1.63 12.11 -6.69
C PRO A 29 0.51 11.21 -6.14
N ALA A 30 -0.46 11.80 -5.45
CA ALA A 30 -1.59 11.07 -4.91
C ALA A 30 -2.29 10.31 -6.04
N ASN A 31 -2.45 9.01 -5.88
CA ASN A 31 -3.22 8.22 -6.85
C ASN A 31 -4.71 8.55 -6.63
N ASP A 32 -5.39 9.05 -7.66
CA ASP A 32 -6.81 9.39 -7.57
C ASP A 32 -7.70 8.16 -7.80
N TYR A 33 -7.76 7.28 -6.80
CA TYR A 33 -8.64 6.12 -6.83
C TYR A 33 -10.07 6.51 -6.44
N ALA A 34 -10.99 6.39 -7.41
CA ALA A 34 -12.36 6.89 -7.29
C ALA A 34 -13.17 6.31 -6.10
N ASN A 35 -13.02 5.02 -5.74
CA ASN A 35 -13.90 4.35 -4.76
C ASN A 35 -13.17 3.45 -3.73
N LEU A 36 -12.09 3.96 -3.13
CA LEU A 36 -11.50 3.32 -1.94
C LEU A 36 -12.31 3.69 -0.68
N GLN A 37 -12.87 2.69 0.02
CA GLN A 37 -13.70 2.90 1.22
C GLN A 37 -13.12 2.31 2.50
N VAL A 38 -12.08 1.49 2.38
CA VAL A 38 -11.40 0.83 3.50
C VAL A 38 -9.92 1.17 3.48
N LEU A 39 -9.28 1.07 2.31
CA LEU A 39 -7.87 1.42 2.15
C LEU A 39 -7.65 2.94 2.14
N PRO A 40 -6.46 3.41 2.57
CA PRO A 40 -6.08 4.81 2.51
C PRO A 40 -6.20 5.39 1.09
N LYS A 41 -6.66 6.64 0.98
CA LYS A 41 -6.82 7.32 -0.31
C LYS A 41 -5.48 7.61 -1.00
N ASP A 42 -4.43 7.79 -0.21
CA ASP A 42 -3.06 8.08 -0.61
C ASP A 42 -2.20 6.82 -0.76
N ILE A 43 -2.80 5.63 -0.74
CA ILE A 43 -2.09 4.37 -0.94
C ILE A 43 -1.30 4.38 -2.26
N SER A 44 -0.07 3.86 -2.23
CA SER A 44 0.74 3.74 -3.44
C SER A 44 0.18 2.66 -4.38
N THR A 45 0.33 2.84 -5.69
CA THR A 45 -0.07 1.83 -6.70
C THR A 45 0.54 0.46 -6.42
N LYS A 46 1.80 0.43 -6.00
CA LYS A 46 2.49 -0.81 -5.67
C LYS A 46 1.84 -1.53 -4.50
N GLU A 47 1.49 -0.80 -3.44
CA GLU A 47 0.87 -1.38 -2.25
C GLU A 47 -0.57 -1.80 -2.54
N LEU A 48 -1.34 -1.00 -3.27
CA LEU A 48 -2.69 -1.39 -3.70
C LEU A 48 -2.64 -2.67 -4.53
N GLN A 49 -1.74 -2.75 -5.52
CA GLN A 49 -1.60 -3.93 -6.35
C GLN A 49 -1.19 -5.16 -5.53
N ARG A 50 -0.26 -4.99 -4.58
CA ARG A 50 0.14 -6.06 -3.66
C ARG A 50 -1.06 -6.61 -2.89
N ILE A 51 -1.88 -5.74 -2.29
CA ILE A 51 -3.09 -6.17 -1.57
C ILE A 51 -4.04 -6.94 -2.50
N MET A 52 -4.25 -6.45 -3.72
CA MET A 52 -5.15 -7.11 -4.67
C MET A 52 -4.67 -8.51 -5.08
N VAL A 53 -3.36 -8.70 -5.22
CA VAL A 53 -2.77 -9.98 -5.60
C VAL A 53 -2.64 -10.90 -4.39
N ASP A 54 -1.91 -10.49 -3.37
CA ASP A 54 -1.52 -11.36 -2.26
C ASP A 54 -2.72 -11.78 -1.40
N GLU A 55 -3.58 -10.82 -1.00
CA GLU A 55 -4.68 -11.09 -0.07
C GLU A 55 -5.92 -11.61 -0.79
N PHE A 56 -6.21 -11.11 -2.00
CA PHE A 56 -7.45 -11.46 -2.70
C PHE A 56 -7.25 -12.49 -3.79
N GLN A 57 -6.37 -12.25 -4.76
CA GLN A 57 -6.19 -13.20 -5.86
C GLN A 57 -5.64 -14.54 -5.33
N ASP A 58 -4.56 -14.49 -4.57
CA ASP A 58 -3.87 -15.68 -4.10
C ASP A 58 -4.51 -16.20 -2.80
N GLY A 59 -4.89 -15.31 -1.88
CA GLY A 59 -5.52 -15.68 -0.62
C GLY A 59 -6.90 -16.35 -0.77
N LEU A 60 -7.71 -15.91 -1.74
CA LEU A 60 -9.02 -16.51 -2.04
C LEU A 60 -8.98 -17.45 -3.26
N GLY A 61 -7.89 -17.48 -4.03
CA GLY A 61 -7.78 -18.29 -5.25
C GLY A 61 -8.75 -17.86 -6.36
N VAL A 62 -8.96 -16.55 -6.53
CA VAL A 62 -9.93 -15.97 -7.48
C VAL A 62 -9.27 -14.96 -8.42
N GLY A 63 -9.83 -14.75 -9.62
CA GLY A 63 -9.37 -13.68 -10.52
C GLY A 63 -10.01 -12.31 -10.20
N CYS A 64 -9.47 -11.23 -10.77
CA CYS A 64 -9.96 -9.86 -10.55
C CYS A 64 -11.46 -9.68 -10.84
N GLY A 65 -11.99 -10.38 -11.85
CA GLY A 65 -13.41 -10.34 -12.21
C GLY A 65 -14.35 -11.02 -11.21
N TYR A 66 -13.82 -11.67 -10.17
CA TYR A 66 -14.62 -12.19 -9.06
C TYR A 66 -15.22 -11.06 -8.23
N CYS A 67 -14.46 -10.00 -7.97
CA CYS A 67 -14.93 -8.84 -7.21
C CYS A 67 -15.22 -7.61 -8.09
N HIS A 68 -14.50 -7.42 -9.20
CA HIS A 68 -14.66 -6.24 -10.05
C HIS A 68 -15.63 -6.49 -11.20
N ALA A 69 -16.57 -5.56 -11.39
CA ALA A 69 -17.50 -5.58 -12.52
C ALA A 69 -16.79 -5.26 -13.84
N THR A 70 -17.38 -5.64 -14.96
CA THR A 70 -16.95 -5.16 -16.29
C THR A 70 -17.64 -3.86 -16.62
N LYS A 71 -16.96 -2.96 -17.34
CA LYS A 71 -17.61 -1.77 -17.90
C LYS A 71 -18.62 -2.22 -18.96
N LYS A 72 -19.84 -1.66 -18.91
CA LYS A 72 -20.94 -2.00 -19.83
C LYS A 72 -20.46 -1.95 -21.30
N GLY A 73 -20.66 -3.06 -22.01
CA GLY A 73 -20.30 -3.18 -23.42
C GLY A 73 -18.81 -3.39 -23.72
N THR A 74 -17.98 -3.70 -22.71
CA THR A 74 -16.55 -3.95 -22.90
C THR A 74 -16.07 -5.18 -22.12
N ILE A 75 -14.84 -5.63 -22.41
CA ILE A 75 -14.13 -6.65 -21.63
C ILE A 75 -13.27 -6.05 -20.49
N LEU A 76 -13.23 -4.72 -20.37
CA LEU A 76 -12.42 -4.02 -19.37
C LEU A 76 -13.12 -4.00 -18.02
N LEU A 77 -12.36 -4.13 -16.94
CA LEU A 77 -12.88 -4.03 -15.58
C LEU A 77 -13.17 -2.58 -15.19
N ASP A 78 -14.27 -2.40 -14.48
CA ASP A 78 -14.59 -1.21 -13.71
C ASP A 78 -14.21 -1.45 -12.24
N TYR A 79 -12.99 -1.04 -11.88
CA TYR A 79 -12.47 -1.20 -10.53
C TYR A 79 -13.24 -0.36 -9.49
N ALA A 80 -13.93 0.71 -9.91
CA ALA A 80 -14.65 1.61 -9.03
C ALA A 80 -16.08 1.12 -8.75
N SER A 81 -16.71 0.42 -9.69
CA SER A 81 -18.08 -0.09 -9.57
C SER A 81 -18.29 -1.04 -8.39
N ASP A 82 -19.45 -0.92 -7.75
CA ASP A 82 -19.94 -1.77 -6.66
C ASP A 82 -21.10 -2.68 -7.10
N GLU A 83 -21.26 -2.89 -8.41
CA GLU A 83 -22.31 -3.74 -8.99
C GLU A 83 -22.20 -5.21 -8.55
N LYS A 84 -20.99 -5.68 -8.25
CA LYS A 84 -20.74 -7.03 -7.75
C LYS A 84 -20.80 -7.08 -6.21
N PRO A 85 -21.68 -7.91 -5.61
CA PRO A 85 -21.83 -7.98 -4.16
C PRO A 85 -20.56 -8.47 -3.44
N GLU A 86 -19.72 -9.27 -4.10
CA GLU A 86 -18.47 -9.78 -3.56
C GLU A 86 -17.52 -8.66 -3.12
N LYS A 87 -17.53 -7.51 -3.80
CA LYS A 87 -16.69 -6.37 -3.44
C LYS A 87 -17.06 -5.79 -2.07
N GLU A 88 -18.35 -5.67 -1.77
CA GLU A 88 -18.80 -5.18 -0.47
C GLU A 88 -18.54 -6.20 0.64
N ILE A 89 -18.68 -7.50 0.34
CA ILE A 89 -18.29 -8.57 1.26
C ILE A 89 -16.80 -8.48 1.58
N THR A 90 -15.93 -8.31 0.56
CA THR A 90 -14.48 -8.15 0.75
C THR A 90 -14.16 -6.95 1.63
N ARG A 91 -14.85 -5.81 1.48
CA ARG A 91 -14.65 -4.65 2.39
C ARG A 91 -14.99 -4.97 3.84
N LYS A 92 -16.06 -5.74 4.08
CA LYS A 92 -16.43 -6.20 5.44
C LYS A 92 -15.35 -7.13 6.00
N MET A 93 -14.87 -8.07 5.19
CA MET A 93 -13.80 -8.98 5.59
C MET A 93 -12.49 -8.26 5.87
N MET A 94 -12.12 -7.25 5.09
CA MET A 94 -10.95 -6.41 5.38
C MET A 94 -11.05 -5.76 6.76
N ARG A 95 -12.20 -5.13 7.07
CA ARG A 95 -12.39 -4.51 8.39
C ARG A 95 -12.31 -5.54 9.52
N MET A 96 -12.90 -6.71 9.33
CA MET A 96 -12.81 -7.83 10.28
C MET A 96 -11.37 -8.29 10.49
N THR A 97 -10.61 -8.53 9.42
CA THR A 97 -9.19 -8.94 9.52
C THR A 97 -8.35 -7.89 10.22
N MET A 98 -8.56 -6.61 9.90
CA MET A 98 -7.85 -5.52 10.56
C MET A 98 -8.18 -5.47 12.06
N ASP A 99 -9.45 -5.64 12.41
CA ASP A 99 -9.91 -5.66 13.80
C ASP A 99 -9.37 -6.86 14.59
N ILE A 100 -9.37 -8.07 14.02
CA ILE A 100 -8.79 -9.27 14.64
C ILE A 100 -7.32 -9.02 14.99
N ASN A 101 -6.54 -8.51 14.05
CA ASN A 101 -5.11 -8.27 14.26
C ASN A 101 -4.85 -7.15 15.27
N LYS A 102 -5.68 -6.11 15.28
CA LYS A 102 -5.59 -5.04 16.28
C LYS A 102 -5.93 -5.54 17.68
N THR A 103 -7.08 -6.21 17.82
CA THR A 103 -7.67 -6.59 19.10
C THR A 103 -6.95 -7.77 19.76
N HIS A 104 -6.52 -8.76 18.99
CA HIS A 104 -5.95 -10.01 19.53
C HIS A 104 -4.43 -10.12 19.42
N PHE A 105 -3.81 -9.35 18.51
CA PHE A 105 -2.36 -9.42 18.27
C PHE A 105 -1.63 -8.10 18.55
N GLY A 106 -2.33 -7.09 19.07
CA GLY A 106 -1.71 -5.85 19.57
C GLY A 106 -1.08 -4.97 18.49
N LEU A 107 -1.50 -5.10 17.23
CA LEU A 107 -1.00 -4.23 16.17
C LEU A 107 -1.62 -2.82 16.28
N GLU A 108 -0.84 -1.85 16.75
CA GLU A 108 -1.36 -0.50 17.04
C GLU A 108 -1.62 0.38 15.80
N LYS A 109 -1.25 -0.07 14.59
CA LYS A 109 -1.42 0.69 13.33
C LYS A 109 -1.76 -0.21 12.15
N VAL A 110 -3.00 -0.72 12.15
CA VAL A 110 -3.53 -1.52 11.05
C VAL A 110 -4.42 -0.65 10.17
N GLU A 111 -3.83 -0.08 9.11
CA GLU A 111 -4.54 0.77 8.13
C GLU A 111 -4.87 0.03 6.82
N THR A 112 -4.26 -1.14 6.63
CA THR A 112 -4.45 -2.00 5.46
C THR A 112 -4.55 -3.46 5.90
N VAL A 113 -4.81 -4.36 4.96
CA VAL A 113 -4.55 -5.79 5.12
C VAL A 113 -3.21 -6.11 4.48
N SER A 114 -2.48 -7.09 5.01
CA SER A 114 -1.16 -7.45 4.49
C SER A 114 -0.81 -8.89 4.87
N SER A 115 -0.06 -9.56 3.99
CA SER A 115 0.42 -10.92 4.17
C SER A 115 1.42 -11.06 5.33
N LEU A 116 1.86 -9.95 5.90
CA LEU A 116 2.73 -9.89 7.08
C LEU A 116 1.97 -9.93 8.41
N MET A 117 0.63 -9.87 8.38
CA MET A 117 -0.19 -9.89 9.59
C MET A 117 -0.34 -11.31 10.14
N PRO A 118 -0.48 -11.49 11.47
CA PRO A 118 -0.74 -12.80 12.06
C PRO A 118 -1.97 -13.52 11.50
N VAL A 119 -3.05 -12.78 11.26
CA VAL A 119 -4.25 -13.29 10.58
C VAL A 119 -4.39 -12.59 9.24
N THR A 120 -4.50 -13.37 8.17
CA THR A 120 -4.64 -12.89 6.79
C THR A 120 -5.86 -13.53 6.14
N CYS A 121 -6.18 -13.13 4.91
CA CYS A 121 -7.24 -13.79 4.14
C CYS A 121 -6.95 -15.30 3.97
N SER A 122 -5.68 -15.65 3.73
CA SER A 122 -5.21 -17.02 3.54
C SER A 122 -5.36 -17.91 4.78
N THR A 123 -5.37 -17.34 5.99
CA THR A 123 -5.56 -18.11 7.24
C THR A 123 -6.86 -18.93 7.20
N CYS A 124 -7.95 -18.33 6.70
CA CYS A 124 -9.26 -18.97 6.61
C CYS A 124 -9.55 -19.51 5.21
N HIS A 125 -9.31 -18.70 4.16
CA HIS A 125 -9.70 -19.05 2.81
C HIS A 125 -8.82 -20.13 2.17
N ARG A 126 -7.53 -20.19 2.54
CA ARG A 126 -6.58 -21.21 2.03
C ARG A 126 -6.62 -21.37 0.50
N GLY A 127 -6.71 -20.25 -0.22
CA GLY A 127 -6.79 -20.25 -1.68
C GLY A 127 -8.14 -20.70 -2.25
N LYS A 128 -9.22 -20.63 -1.46
CA LYS A 128 -10.59 -20.92 -1.89
C LYS A 128 -11.52 -19.76 -1.56
N ALA A 129 -12.39 -19.40 -2.52
CA ALA A 129 -13.29 -18.27 -2.40
C ALA A 129 -14.24 -18.40 -1.18
N HIS A 130 -14.56 -19.62 -0.81
CA HIS A 130 -15.39 -19.94 0.35
C HIS A 130 -14.53 -20.81 1.29
N PRO A 131 -14.35 -20.41 2.55
CA PRO A 131 -13.75 -21.27 3.56
C PRO A 131 -14.55 -22.57 3.67
N GLU A 132 -13.87 -23.69 3.85
CA GLU A 132 -14.57 -24.95 4.10
C GLU A 132 -15.25 -24.87 5.47
N ASN A 133 -16.53 -25.21 5.50
CA ASN A 133 -17.20 -25.53 6.75
C ASN A 133 -16.79 -26.96 7.08
N GLU A 134 -16.17 -27.19 8.23
CA GLU A 134 -16.05 -28.55 8.77
C GLU A 134 -17.44 -29.17 9.02
#